data_AF-A0A7Z0DQV6-F1
#
_entry.id   AF-A0A7Z0DQV6-F1
#
_cell.length_a   1.000
_cell.length_b   1.000
_cell.length_c   1.000
_cell.angle_alpha   90.00
_cell.angle_beta   90.00
_cell.angle_gamma   90.00
#
_symmetry.space_group_name_H-M   'P 1'
#
loop_
_entity.id
_entity.type
_entity.pdbx_description
1 polymer ?
#
loop_
_entity_poly.entity_id
_entity_poly.type
_entity_poly.pdbx_seq_one_letter_code
_entity_poly.pdbx_strand_id
1 'polypeptide(L)' 'MIVCQCRVVTDRDVDAALADGARTVSAICRSTGAAQDCGSCIFSVKKQVIRHLEQECSHLVADRAAS' A
#
# COMPACT_ATOMS: atom_id res chain seq x y z
N MET A 1 2.40 -5.09 -10.96
CA MET A 1 3.60 -5.89 -10.63
C MET A 1 3.30 -6.80 -9.45
N ILE A 2 3.86 -8.03 -9.41
CA ILE A 2 3.75 -8.86 -8.20
C ILE A 2 4.72 -8.34 -7.13
N VAL A 3 4.18 -8.04 -5.95
CA VAL A 3 4.91 -7.50 -4.79
C VAL A 3 5.32 -8.64 -3.85
N CYS A 4 4.49 -9.66 -3.67
CA CYS A 4 4.77 -10.85 -2.85
C CYS A 4 4.61 -12.14 -3.64
N GLN A 5 5.68 -12.92 -3.78
CA GLN A 5 5.63 -14.15 -4.59
C GLN A 5 4.99 -15.32 -3.83
N CYS A 6 5.12 -15.39 -2.51
CA CYS A 6 4.60 -16.50 -1.71
C CYS A 6 3.06 -16.57 -1.74
N ARG A 7 2.40 -15.41 -1.72
CA ARG A 7 0.93 -15.30 -1.71
C ARG A 7 0.36 -14.67 -2.99
N VAL A 8 1.21 -14.46 -4.00
CA VAL A 8 0.84 -13.88 -5.30
C VAL A 8 0.12 -12.53 -5.15
N VAL A 9 0.61 -11.69 -4.23
CA VAL A 9 0.03 -10.34 -3.99
C VAL A 9 0.63 -9.36 -4.98
N THR A 10 -0.23 -8.66 -5.71
CA THR A 10 0.14 -7.62 -6.66
C THR A 10 0.14 -6.23 -6.02
N ASP A 11 0.75 -5.27 -6.70
CA ASP A 11 0.62 -3.85 -6.40
C ASP A 11 -0.84 -3.42 -6.37
N ARG A 12 -1.66 -3.91 -7.31
CA ARG A 12 -3.10 -3.61 -7.36
C ARG A 12 -3.86 -4.11 -6.14
N ASP A 13 -3.48 -5.25 -5.57
CA ASP A 13 -4.11 -5.77 -4.35
C ASP A 13 -3.77 -4.87 -3.14
N VAL A 14 -2.55 -4.34 -3.10
CA VAL A 14 -2.14 -3.37 -2.09
C VAL A 14 -2.87 -2.03 -2.28
N ASP A 15 -3.03 -1.56 -3.53
CA ASP A 15 -3.79 -0.34 -3.85
C ASP A 15 -5.27 -0.50 -3.50
N ALA A 16 -5.86 -1.66 -3.77
CA ALA A 16 -7.24 -1.97 -3.38
C ALA A 16 -7.41 -1.92 -1.85
N ALA A 17 -6.48 -2.54 -1.10
CA ALA A 17 -6.53 -2.47 0.37
C ALA A 17 -6.37 -1.03 0.90
N LEU A 18 -5.54 -0.19 0.26
CA LEU A 18 -5.43 1.24 0.58
C LEU A 18 -6.75 1.98 0.28
N ALA A 19 -7.37 1.71 -0.86
CA ALA A 19 -8.68 2.27 -1.21
C ALA A 19 -9.78 1.87 -0.22
N ASP A 20 -9.72 0.63 0.29
CA ASP A 20 -10.64 0.09 1.30
C ASP A 20 -10.37 0.61 2.73
N GLY A 21 -9.44 1.55 2.90
CA GLY A 21 -9.21 2.23 4.17
C GLY A 21 -8.03 1.71 4.98
N ALA A 22 -7.25 0.73 4.49
CA ALA A 22 -6.02 0.36 5.16
C ALA A 22 -5.03 1.53 5.14
N ARG A 23 -4.42 1.86 6.28
CA ARG A 23 -3.46 2.98 6.42
C ARG A 23 -2.12 2.58 7.02
N THR A 24 -1.91 1.30 7.31
CA THR A 24 -0.67 0.79 7.89
C THR A 24 -0.20 -0.45 7.15
N VAL A 25 1.12 -0.66 7.12
CA VAL A 25 1.72 -1.88 6.54
C VAL A 25 1.11 -3.14 7.16
N SER A 26 0.86 -3.12 8.48
CA SER A 26 0.26 -4.24 9.19
C SER A 26 -1.18 -4.52 8.74
N ALA A 27 -1.98 -3.49 8.48
CA ALA A 27 -3.33 -3.66 7.94
C ALA A 27 -3.31 -4.24 6.52
N ILE A 28 -2.40 -3.76 5.66
CA ILE A 28 -2.20 -4.30 4.31
C ILE A 28 -1.79 -5.77 4.36
N CYS A 29 -0.81 -6.12 5.21
CA CYS A 29 -0.35 -7.49 5.33
C CYS A 29 -1.48 -8.42 5.79
N ARG A 30 -2.31 -7.97 6.74
CA ARG A 30 -3.48 -8.75 7.20
C ARG A 30 -4.53 -8.96 6.13
N SER A 31 -4.86 -7.95 5.33
CA SER A 31 -5.93 -8.06 4.32
C SER A 31 -5.48 -8.80 3.06
N THR A 32 -4.23 -8.62 2.64
CA THR A 32 -3.71 -9.16 1.37
C THR A 32 -2.97 -10.50 1.53
N GLY A 33 -2.53 -10.84 2.74
CA GLY A 33 -1.64 -11.99 2.97
C GLY A 33 -0.15 -11.69 2.72
N ALA A 34 0.22 -10.50 2.23
CA ALA A 34 1.62 -10.16 2.01
C ALA A 34 2.46 -10.26 3.29
N ALA A 35 3.72 -10.68 3.14
CA ALA A 35 4.71 -10.85 4.21
C ALA A 35 4.34 -11.86 5.32
N GLN A 36 3.33 -12.71 5.12
CA GLN A 36 2.93 -13.73 6.11
C GLN A 36 3.67 -15.07 6.01
N ASP A 37 4.50 -15.27 4.96
CA ASP A 37 5.34 -16.48 4.82
C ASP A 37 6.84 -16.19 5.01
N CYS A 38 7.54 -15.70 3.96
CA CYS A 38 8.99 -15.47 4.01
C CYS A 38 9.39 -14.03 4.38
N GLY A 39 8.44 -13.09 4.34
CA GLY A 39 8.65 -11.69 4.71
C GLY A 39 9.48 -10.83 3.74
N SER A 40 10.08 -11.38 2.68
CA SER A 40 11.02 -10.65 1.80
C SER A 40 10.40 -9.42 1.12
N CYS A 41 9.08 -9.41 0.92
CA CYS A 41 8.36 -8.32 0.29
C CYS A 41 8.02 -7.13 1.21
N ILE A 42 8.30 -7.22 2.52
CA ILE A 42 7.79 -6.25 3.51
C ILE A 42 8.20 -4.79 3.21
N PHE A 43 9.43 -4.59 2.74
CA PHE A 43 9.92 -3.25 2.38
C PHE A 43 9.28 -2.72 1.09
N SER A 44 8.95 -3.59 0.15
CA SER A 44 8.21 -3.23 -1.06
C SER A 44 6.78 -2.78 -0.72
N VAL A 45 6.09 -3.52 0.17
CA VAL A 45 4.78 -3.12 0.69
C VAL A 45 4.87 -1.76 1.41
N LYS A 46 5.85 -1.59 2.30
CA LYS A 46 6.07 -0.31 3.01
C LYS A 46 6.29 0.85 2.04
N LYS A 47 7.09 0.66 1.00
CA LYS A 47 7.36 1.69 -0.01
C LYS A 47 6.08 2.10 -0.75
N GLN A 48 5.20 1.15 -1.06
CA GLN A 48 3.93 1.45 -1.73
C GLN A 48 2.97 2.22 -0.82
N VAL A 49 2.87 1.84 0.46
CA VAL A 49 2.06 2.57 1.45
C VAL A 49 2.55 4.02 1.62
N ILE A 50 3.86 4.22 1.77
CA ILE A 50 4.43 5.58 1.91
C ILE A 50 4.12 6.42 0.67
N ARG A 51 4.39 5.88 -0.53
CA ARG A 51 4.10 6.57 -1.79
C ARG A 51 2.63 6.99 -1.87
N HIS A 52 1.71 6.11 -1.51
CA HIS A 52 0.28 6.42 -1.57
C HIS A 52 -0.09 7.57 -0.63
N LEU A 53 0.41 7.53 0.61
CA LEU A 53 0.17 8.61 1.58
C LEU A 53 0.78 9.95 1.13
N GLU A 54 1.96 9.93 0.53
CA GLU A 54 2.58 11.13 -0.05
C GLU A 54 1.75 11.70 -1.21
N GLN A 55 1.19 10.84 -2.07
CA GLN A 55 0.30 11.22 -3.16
C GLN A 55 -1.01 11.82 -2.63
N GLU A 56 -1.67 11.18 -1.66
CA GLU A 56 -2.87 11.71 -1.01
C GLU A 56 -2.60 13.08 -0.37
N CYS A 57 -1.48 13.24 0.35
CA CYS A 57 -1.09 14.54 0.93
C CYS A 57 -0.87 15.60 -0.16
N SER A 58 -0.20 15.24 -1.25
CA SER A 58 0.06 16.16 -2.36
C SER A 58 -1.24 16.62 -3.03
N HIS A 59 -2.20 15.71 -3.23
CA HIS A 59 -3.51 16.04 -3.79
C HIS A 59 -4.31 16.96 -2.86
N LEU A 60 -4.33 16.67 -1.55
CA LEU A 60 -5.00 17.53 -0.57
C LEU A 60 -4.40 18.95 -0.51
N VAL A 61 -3.08 19.08 -0.68
CA VAL A 61 -2.42 20.40 -0.76
C VAL A 61 -2.81 21.13 -2.05
N ALA A 62 -2.85 20.42 -3.18
CA ALA A 62 -3.27 21.00 -4.46
C ALA A 62 -4.74 21.47 -4.43
N ASP A 63 -5.64 20.65 -3.88
CA ASP A 63 -7.07 20.97 -3.77
C ASP A 63 -7.30 22.20 -2.87
N ARG A 64 -6.53 22.33 -1.79
CA ARG A 64 -6.55 23.51 -0.92
C ARG A 64 -6.01 24.77 -1.58
N ALA A 65 -5.06 24.65 -2.50
CA ALA A 65 -4.53 25.80 -3.25
C ALA A 65 -5.47 26.26 -4.39
N ALA A 66 -6.40 25.40 -4.80
CA ALA A 66 -7.38 25.68 -5.85
C ALA A 66 -8.71 26.27 -5.32
N SER A 67 -8.93 26.26 -3.99
CA SER A 67 -10.14 26.77 -3.32
C SER A 67 -9.90 28.14 -2.69
#